data_AF-A0A8T1TKL2-F1
#
_entry.id   AF-A0A8T1TKL2-F1
#
_cell.length_a   1.000
_cell.length_b   1.000
_cell.length_c   1.000
_cell.angle_alpha   90.00
_cell.angle_beta   90.00
_cell.angle_gamma   90.00
#
_symmetry.space_group_name_H-M   'P 1'
#
loop_
_entity.id
_entity.type
_entity.pdbx_description
1 polymer ?
#
loop_
_entity_poly.entity_id
_entity_poly.type
_entity_poly.pdbx_seq_one_letter_code
_entity_poly.pdbx_strand_id
1 'polypeptide(L)'
;MSSDYLMDFCNGEVRNPLSDLLFNGRCPVPPSTASVAYENEKYSNAEHDAAYDAAQRVYRKHVFAAMCSSSSVGNISKYQAKYMVGGRVIPHKSLKNDGLVEFHSCAGGISFSKFGDTPYDRFYRCELNHADTAFKTGDGIFKTTVRPVTWFQCLL
;
A
#
# COMPACT_ATOMS: atom_id res chain seq x y z
N MET A 1 -0.19 -1.74 9.32
CA MET A 1 -0.88 -1.45 8.05
C MET A 1 -2.06 -0.52 8.31
N SER A 2 -2.57 0.17 7.30
CA SER A 2 -3.70 1.10 7.48
C SER A 2 -4.99 0.45 7.98
N SER A 3 -5.21 -0.84 7.70
CA SER A 3 -6.35 -1.62 8.18
C SER A 3 -6.37 -1.67 9.71
N ASP A 4 -5.30 -2.15 10.33
CA ASP A 4 -5.11 -2.20 11.78
C ASP A 4 -5.28 -0.83 12.42
N TYR A 5 -4.66 0.20 11.85
CA TYR A 5 -4.73 1.54 12.41
C TYR A 5 -6.14 2.16 12.30
N LEU A 6 -6.90 1.83 11.26
CA LEU A 6 -8.32 2.19 11.17
C LEU A 6 -9.16 1.41 12.21
N MET A 7 -8.84 0.14 12.48
CA MET A 7 -9.49 -0.63 13.54
C MET A 7 -9.20 -0.06 14.93
N ASP A 8 -7.95 0.30 15.22
CA ASP A 8 -7.57 1.00 16.45
C ASP A 8 -8.32 2.34 16.59
N PHE A 9 -8.40 3.11 15.51
CA PHE A 9 -9.15 4.38 15.47
C PHE A 9 -10.63 4.19 15.78
N CYS A 10 -11.29 3.22 15.12
CA CYS A 10 -12.72 2.96 15.35
C CYS A 10 -13.02 2.33 16.71
N ASN A 11 -12.04 1.65 17.33
CA ASN A 11 -12.13 1.17 18.70
C ASN A 11 -11.81 2.26 19.74
N GLY A 12 -11.42 3.46 19.32
CA GLY A 12 -11.06 4.57 20.21
C GLY A 12 -9.68 4.43 20.86
N GLU A 13 -8.84 3.51 20.38
CA GLU A 13 -7.49 3.26 20.90
C GLU A 13 -6.48 4.28 20.37
N VAL A 14 -6.75 4.84 19.20
CA VAL A 14 -5.97 5.92 18.60
C VAL A 14 -6.89 7.07 18.26
N ARG A 15 -6.59 8.25 18.81
CA ARG A 15 -7.32 9.47 18.45
C ARG A 15 -6.45 10.71 18.60
N ASN A 16 -6.16 11.36 17.48
CA ASN A 16 -5.46 12.64 17.41
C ASN A 16 -5.83 13.35 16.08
N PRO A 17 -5.50 14.65 15.92
CA PRO A 17 -5.89 15.40 14.72
C PRO A 17 -5.40 14.78 13.39
N LEU A 18 -4.27 14.08 13.39
CA LEU A 18 -3.75 13.43 12.19
C LEU A 18 -4.49 12.11 11.88
N SER A 19 -4.85 11.33 12.89
CA SER A 19 -5.70 10.14 12.69
C SER A 19 -7.11 10.54 12.26
N ASP A 20 -7.66 11.64 12.81
CA ASP A 20 -8.96 12.19 12.39
C ASP A 20 -8.91 12.64 10.91
N LEU A 21 -7.83 13.33 10.49
CA LEU A 21 -7.63 13.70 9.08
C LEU A 21 -7.66 12.48 8.14
N LEU A 22 -7.17 11.33 8.60
CA LEU A 22 -7.11 10.11 7.79
C LEU A 22 -8.43 9.32 7.78
N PHE A 23 -9.10 9.24 8.93
CA PHE A 23 -10.16 8.24 9.18
C PHE A 23 -11.50 8.79 9.67
N ASN A 24 -11.65 10.10 9.87
CA ASN A 24 -12.95 10.65 10.25
C ASN A 24 -14.04 10.25 9.23
N GLY A 25 -15.17 9.76 9.72
CA GLY A 25 -16.25 9.21 8.90
C GLY A 25 -15.98 7.84 8.26
N ARG A 26 -14.92 7.11 8.66
CA ARG A 26 -14.60 5.76 8.17
C ARG A 26 -15.08 4.63 9.08
N CYS A 27 -15.72 4.94 10.20
CA CYS A 27 -16.27 3.97 11.13
C CYS A 27 -17.78 3.72 10.87
N PRO A 28 -18.28 2.49 11.06
CA PRO A 28 -17.53 1.29 11.47
C PRO A 28 -16.62 0.77 10.34
N VAL A 29 -15.58 0.01 10.72
CA VAL A 29 -14.63 -0.55 9.73
C VAL A 29 -15.37 -1.51 8.81
N PRO A 30 -15.32 -1.33 7.47
CA PRO A 30 -15.93 -2.27 6.54
C PRO A 30 -15.31 -3.66 6.67
N PRO A 31 -16.09 -4.75 6.57
CA PRO A 31 -15.56 -6.11 6.65
C PRO A 31 -14.42 -6.39 5.67
N SER A 32 -14.45 -5.80 4.47
CA SER A 32 -13.38 -5.92 3.46
C SER A 32 -12.06 -5.26 3.88
N THR A 33 -12.11 -4.20 4.70
CA THR A 33 -10.90 -3.56 5.24
C THR A 33 -10.39 -4.33 6.45
N ALA A 34 -11.30 -4.84 7.29
CA ALA A 34 -10.93 -5.67 8.44
C ALA A 34 -10.31 -7.01 7.99
N SER A 35 -10.77 -7.59 6.87
CA SER A 35 -10.24 -8.83 6.31
C SER A 35 -8.85 -8.71 5.70
N VAL A 36 -8.25 -7.52 5.69
CA VAL A 36 -6.87 -7.29 5.26
C VAL A 36 -6.01 -6.76 6.41
N ALA A 37 -6.31 -7.22 7.63
CA ALA A 37 -5.47 -7.02 8.81
C ALA A 37 -4.03 -7.48 8.54
N TYR A 38 -3.07 -6.81 9.17
CA TYR A 38 -1.66 -7.10 8.92
C TYR A 38 -1.29 -8.49 9.44
N GLU A 39 -0.69 -9.32 8.57
CA GLU A 39 -0.17 -10.65 8.90
C GLU A 39 0.73 -10.63 10.15
N ASN A 40 0.47 -11.54 11.09
CA ASN A 40 1.11 -11.67 12.41
C ASN A 40 0.91 -10.47 13.37
N GLU A 41 -0.09 -9.61 13.16
CA GLU A 41 -0.37 -8.47 14.06
C GLU A 41 -1.68 -8.66 14.85
N LYS A 42 -1.99 -7.66 15.68
CA LYS A 42 -3.10 -7.63 16.66
C LYS A 42 -4.45 -8.11 16.13
N TYR A 43 -4.79 -7.78 14.88
CA TYR A 43 -6.09 -8.09 14.27
C TYR A 43 -6.05 -9.30 13.33
N SER A 44 -4.91 -10.00 13.26
CA SER A 44 -4.80 -11.29 12.56
C SER A 44 -4.89 -12.46 13.54
N ASN A 45 -5.00 -13.68 13.00
CA ASN A 45 -4.97 -14.92 13.76
C ASN A 45 -4.29 -16.02 12.92
N ALA A 46 -4.05 -17.18 13.52
CA ALA A 46 -3.33 -18.27 12.86
C ALA A 46 -4.01 -18.77 11.56
N GLU A 47 -5.34 -18.73 11.48
CA GLU A 47 -6.07 -19.10 10.25
C GLU A 47 -5.85 -18.05 9.15
N HIS A 48 -5.91 -16.77 9.50
CA HIS A 48 -5.71 -15.67 8.58
C HIS A 48 -4.25 -15.61 8.08
N ASP A 49 -3.28 -15.82 8.96
CA ASP A 49 -1.86 -15.90 8.60
C ASP A 49 -1.59 -17.11 7.69
N ALA A 50 -2.19 -18.27 7.97
CA ALA A 50 -2.10 -19.43 7.08
C ALA A 50 -2.74 -19.16 5.70
N ALA A 51 -3.80 -18.36 5.63
CA ALA A 51 -4.42 -17.93 4.38
C ALA A 51 -3.51 -16.96 3.61
N TYR A 52 -2.82 -16.04 4.29
CA TYR A 52 -1.78 -15.20 3.67
C TYR A 52 -0.66 -16.04 3.09
N ASP A 53 -0.11 -16.98 3.86
CA ASP A 53 0.93 -17.91 3.41
C ASP A 53 0.51 -18.67 2.15
N ALA A 54 -0.73 -19.18 2.12
CA ALA A 54 -1.28 -19.87 0.95
C ALA A 54 -1.40 -18.94 -0.26
N ALA A 55 -1.94 -17.73 -0.06
CA ALA A 55 -2.08 -16.73 -1.11
C ALA A 55 -0.72 -16.29 -1.66
N GLN A 56 0.27 -16.03 -0.81
CA GLN A 56 1.62 -15.64 -1.19
C GLN A 56 2.34 -16.75 -1.99
N ARG A 57 2.11 -18.03 -1.69
CA ARG A 57 2.64 -19.15 -2.51
C ARG A 57 2.09 -19.11 -3.93
N VAL A 58 0.78 -18.92 -4.09
CA VAL A 58 0.13 -18.82 -5.41
C VAL A 58 0.58 -17.54 -6.13
N TYR A 59 0.55 -16.40 -5.44
CA TYR A 59 0.94 -15.09 -5.96
C TYR A 59 2.35 -15.12 -6.55
N ARG A 60 3.34 -15.61 -5.80
CA ARG A 60 4.74 -15.71 -6.27
C ARG A 60 4.93 -16.60 -7.49
N LYS A 61 4.06 -17.59 -7.69
CA LYS A 61 4.13 -18.54 -8.81
C LYS A 61 3.44 -18.01 -10.06
N HIS A 62 2.36 -17.24 -9.90
CA HIS A 62 1.43 -16.93 -10.99
C HIS A 62 1.36 -15.45 -11.35
N VAL A 63 1.77 -14.54 -10.47
CA VAL A 63 1.74 -13.12 -10.81
C VAL A 63 2.77 -12.83 -11.89
N PHE A 64 2.31 -12.28 -13.00
CA PHE A 64 3.18 -11.89 -14.09
C PHE A 64 3.91 -10.59 -13.74
N ALA A 65 3.18 -9.59 -13.28
CA ALA A 65 3.69 -8.25 -12.99
C ALA A 65 3.05 -7.67 -11.73
N ALA A 66 3.79 -6.81 -11.02
CA ALA A 66 3.30 -6.14 -9.83
C ALA A 66 3.93 -4.76 -9.69
N MET A 67 3.13 -3.77 -9.35
CA MET A 67 3.57 -2.41 -9.01
C MET A 67 3.44 -2.23 -7.51
N CYS A 68 4.56 -2.00 -6.83
CA CYS A 68 4.61 -1.77 -5.39
C CYS A 68 5.44 -0.53 -5.08
N SER A 69 4.88 0.34 -4.24
CA SER A 69 5.53 1.63 -3.96
C SER A 69 6.42 1.58 -2.73
N SER A 70 7.51 2.32 -2.81
CA SER A 70 8.41 2.62 -1.69
C SER A 70 8.32 4.08 -1.22
N SER A 71 7.31 4.85 -1.62
CA SER A 71 7.14 6.25 -1.18
C SER A 71 5.67 6.69 -1.11
N SER A 72 5.32 7.42 -0.05
CA SER A 72 3.98 7.94 0.19
C SER A 72 3.74 9.32 -0.45
N VAL A 73 4.75 9.89 -1.11
CA VAL A 73 4.70 11.22 -1.73
C VAL A 73 3.92 11.19 -3.03
N GLY A 74 4.30 10.31 -3.96
CA GLY A 74 3.57 10.15 -5.21
C GLY A 74 3.60 11.34 -6.15
N ASN A 75 2.63 11.37 -7.06
CA ASN A 75 2.42 12.42 -8.05
C ASN A 75 1.82 13.69 -7.40
N ILE A 76 2.06 14.86 -8.00
CA ILE A 76 1.47 16.11 -7.55
C ILE A 76 -0.03 16.07 -7.85
N SER A 77 -0.84 15.97 -6.80
CA SER A 77 -2.29 15.87 -6.92
C SER A 77 -2.99 16.23 -5.60
N LYS A 78 -4.31 16.34 -5.64
CA LYS A 78 -5.15 16.51 -4.44
C LYS A 78 -5.01 15.38 -3.40
N TYR A 79 -4.42 14.24 -3.77
CA TYR A 79 -4.27 13.07 -2.90
C TYR A 79 -2.96 13.06 -2.11
N GLN A 80 -1.94 13.78 -2.60
CA GLN A 80 -0.57 13.72 -2.08
C GLN A 80 -0.50 13.98 -0.57
N ALA A 81 -1.10 15.08 -0.09
CA ALA A 81 -1.04 15.47 1.32
C ALA A 81 -1.58 14.36 2.24
N LYS A 82 -2.71 13.74 1.88
CA LYS A 82 -3.33 12.68 2.68
C LYS A 82 -2.39 11.48 2.86
N TYR A 83 -1.78 11.01 1.78
CA TYR A 83 -0.92 9.83 1.84
C TYR A 83 0.46 10.12 2.44
N MET A 84 0.97 11.35 2.29
CA MET A 84 2.14 11.78 3.06
C MET A 84 1.88 11.75 4.57
N VAL A 85 0.71 12.20 5.03
CA VAL A 85 0.31 12.05 6.44
C VAL A 85 0.20 10.57 6.82
N GLY A 86 -0.46 9.75 5.99
CA GLY A 86 -0.58 8.31 6.22
C GLY A 86 0.76 7.62 6.38
N GLY A 87 1.72 7.90 5.50
CA GLY A 87 3.06 7.30 5.55
C GLY A 87 3.90 7.73 6.76
N ARG A 88 3.54 8.84 7.42
CA ARG A 88 4.21 9.35 8.62
C ARG A 88 3.56 8.86 9.92
N VAL A 89 2.24 8.71 9.93
CA VAL A 89 1.44 8.56 11.16
C VAL A 89 1.03 7.10 11.40
N ILE A 90 0.81 6.33 10.34
CA ILE A 90 0.46 4.91 10.45
C ILE A 90 1.72 4.14 10.86
N PRO A 91 1.64 3.24 11.86
CA PRO A 91 2.77 2.44 12.32
C PRO A 91 3.12 1.36 11.29
N HIS A 92 3.98 1.78 10.38
CA HIS A 92 4.52 0.99 9.28
C HIS A 92 5.78 0.23 9.72
N LYS A 93 6.06 -0.94 9.12
CA LYS A 93 7.27 -1.74 9.45
C LYS A 93 8.55 -1.14 8.85
N SER A 94 8.42 -0.19 7.93
CA SER A 94 9.53 0.52 7.31
C SER A 94 9.09 1.91 6.80
N LEU A 95 10.03 2.69 6.27
CA LEU A 95 9.70 3.95 5.57
C LEU A 95 9.21 3.74 4.13
N LYS A 96 9.17 2.49 3.65
CA LYS A 96 8.78 2.14 2.28
C LYS A 96 7.31 1.75 2.24
N ASN A 97 6.44 2.72 2.03
CA ASN A 97 4.99 2.53 1.85
C ASN A 97 4.43 3.52 0.84
N ASP A 98 3.21 3.24 0.37
CA ASP A 98 2.42 4.16 -0.47
C ASP A 98 1.56 5.15 0.35
N GLY A 99 1.78 5.21 1.67
CA GLY A 99 0.99 5.97 2.63
C GLY A 99 -0.03 5.14 3.40
N LEU A 100 -0.46 3.99 2.89
CA LEU A 100 -1.39 3.07 3.56
C LEU A 100 -0.86 1.64 3.68
N VAL A 101 -0.14 1.19 2.65
CA VAL A 101 0.37 -0.18 2.48
C VAL A 101 1.88 -0.18 2.41
N GLU A 102 2.50 -1.03 3.22
CA GLU A 102 3.94 -1.28 3.21
C GLU A 102 4.38 -2.02 1.94
N PHE A 103 5.57 -1.68 1.43
CA PHE A 103 6.12 -2.29 0.22
C PHE A 103 6.12 -3.82 0.30
N HIS A 104 6.57 -4.40 1.42
CA HIS A 104 6.65 -5.85 1.59
C HIS A 104 5.28 -6.52 1.65
N SER A 105 4.28 -5.83 2.20
CA SER A 105 2.89 -6.31 2.17
C SER A 105 2.34 -6.32 0.74
N CYS A 106 2.59 -5.25 -0.04
CA CYS A 106 2.25 -5.20 -1.45
C CYS A 106 2.95 -6.30 -2.27
N ALA A 107 4.24 -6.56 -2.01
CA ALA A 107 5.04 -7.47 -2.80
C ALA A 107 4.61 -8.95 -2.68
N GLY A 108 3.76 -9.30 -1.71
CA GLY A 108 3.19 -10.65 -1.59
C GLY A 108 4.25 -11.76 -1.52
N GLY A 109 5.38 -11.47 -0.85
CA GLY A 109 6.52 -12.39 -0.71
C GLY A 109 7.51 -12.40 -1.88
N ILE A 110 7.34 -11.58 -2.91
CA ILE A 110 8.35 -11.37 -3.96
C ILE A 110 9.51 -10.56 -3.38
N SER A 111 10.74 -11.04 -3.56
CA SER A 111 11.95 -10.36 -3.06
C SER A 111 12.06 -8.94 -3.61
N PHE A 112 12.42 -7.98 -2.74
CA PHE A 112 12.70 -6.59 -3.11
C PHE A 112 13.71 -6.48 -4.27
N SER A 113 14.70 -7.38 -4.34
CA SER A 113 15.71 -7.40 -5.40
C SER A 113 15.17 -7.73 -6.80
N LYS A 114 13.95 -8.25 -6.90
CA LYS A 114 13.29 -8.51 -8.20
C LYS A 114 12.61 -7.27 -8.78
N PHE A 115 12.45 -6.21 -7.99
CA PHE A 115 11.78 -5.00 -8.44
C PHE A 115 12.79 -3.97 -8.97
N GLY A 116 12.59 -3.52 -10.20
CA GLY A 116 13.32 -2.39 -10.79
C GLY A 116 12.55 -1.08 -10.63
N ASP A 117 13.19 0.06 -10.88
CA ASP A 117 12.66 1.41 -10.64
C ASP A 117 12.29 2.19 -11.90
N THR A 118 12.16 1.48 -13.03
CA THR A 118 11.67 2.03 -14.28
C THR A 118 10.25 1.50 -14.56
N PRO A 119 9.41 2.26 -15.28
CA PRO A 119 8.07 1.79 -15.64
C PRO A 119 8.11 0.63 -16.64
N TYR A 120 9.28 0.25 -17.16
CA TYR A 120 9.43 -0.92 -18.03
C TYR A 120 9.71 -2.20 -17.23
N ASP A 121 9.94 -2.08 -15.92
CA ASP A 121 10.17 -3.23 -15.06
C ASP A 121 8.85 -3.93 -14.76
N ARG A 122 8.80 -5.22 -15.08
CA ARG A 122 7.64 -6.08 -14.80
C ARG A 122 7.25 -6.06 -13.32
N PHE A 123 8.24 -6.07 -12.45
CA PHE A 123 8.08 -5.79 -11.03
C PHE A 123 8.57 -4.38 -10.77
N TYR A 124 7.64 -3.44 -10.66
CA TYR A 124 7.94 -2.02 -10.62
C TYR A 124 7.93 -1.51 -9.18
N ARG A 125 9.12 -1.16 -8.69
CA ARG A 125 9.32 -0.39 -7.46
C ARG A 125 9.12 1.09 -7.77
N CYS A 126 7.91 1.56 -7.56
CA CYS A 126 7.54 2.93 -7.82
C CYS A 126 7.70 3.83 -6.58
N GLU A 127 7.53 5.13 -6.77
CA GLU A 127 7.44 6.15 -5.72
C GLU A 127 6.04 6.80 -5.75
N LEU A 128 5.01 5.97 -5.95
CA LEU A 128 3.60 6.35 -6.10
C LEU A 128 2.86 6.27 -4.77
N ASN A 129 2.06 7.27 -4.42
CA ASN A 129 1.18 7.13 -3.27
C ASN A 129 0.01 6.17 -3.61
N HIS A 130 -0.77 5.78 -2.60
CA HIS A 130 -1.82 4.77 -2.75
C HIS A 130 -2.93 5.15 -3.76
N ALA A 131 -3.19 6.44 -4.00
CA ALA A 131 -4.11 6.84 -5.07
C ALA A 131 -3.49 6.74 -6.45
N ASP A 132 -2.19 7.02 -6.58
CA ASP A 132 -1.51 6.96 -7.87
C ASP A 132 -1.33 5.51 -8.33
N THR A 133 -1.06 4.57 -7.40
CA THR A 133 -1.04 3.12 -7.69
C THR A 133 -2.41 2.59 -8.11
N ALA A 134 -3.49 3.29 -7.76
CA ALA A 134 -4.86 3.06 -8.22
C ALA A 134 -5.25 3.91 -9.46
N PHE A 135 -4.26 4.45 -10.19
CA PHE A 135 -4.43 5.22 -11.42
C PHE A 135 -5.27 6.50 -11.30
N LYS A 136 -5.39 7.11 -10.11
CA LYS A 136 -6.24 8.29 -9.92
C LYS A 136 -5.63 9.62 -10.38
N THR A 137 -4.36 9.65 -10.78
CA THR A 137 -3.61 10.86 -11.13
C THR A 137 -2.92 10.82 -12.49
N GLY A 138 -2.73 9.63 -13.07
CA GLY A 138 -1.90 9.44 -14.27
C GLY A 138 -0.40 9.52 -14.00
N ASP A 139 0.38 9.62 -15.07
CA ASP A 139 1.85 9.70 -15.02
C ASP A 139 2.34 11.04 -14.48
N GLY A 140 3.39 10.96 -13.66
CA GLY A 140 4.20 12.08 -13.24
C GLY A 140 5.20 12.47 -14.33
N ILE A 141 5.49 13.77 -14.39
CA ILE A 141 6.37 14.34 -15.41
C ILE A 141 7.84 14.44 -14.97
N PHE A 142 8.13 14.30 -13.66
CA PHE A 142 9.44 14.58 -13.08
C PHE A 142 10.34 13.35 -12.86
N LYS A 143 9.74 12.17 -12.69
CA LYS A 143 10.47 10.94 -12.35
C LYS A 143 9.90 9.74 -13.09
N THR A 144 10.78 8.83 -13.50
CA THR A 144 10.39 7.53 -14.09
C THR A 144 9.73 6.61 -13.07
N THR A 145 10.04 6.76 -11.78
CA THR A 145 9.43 6.03 -10.65
C THR A 145 7.98 6.44 -10.35
N VAL A 146 7.45 7.45 -11.05
CA VAL A 146 6.09 7.98 -10.86
C VAL A 146 5.33 7.87 -12.18
N ARG A 147 5.29 6.69 -12.81
CA ARG A 147 4.63 6.51 -14.12
C ARG A 147 3.75 5.24 -14.18
N PRO A 148 2.63 5.21 -13.44
CA PRO A 148 1.75 4.03 -13.38
C PRO A 148 1.11 3.69 -14.73
N VAL A 149 0.72 4.70 -15.53
CA VAL A 149 0.06 4.49 -16.82
C VAL A 149 1.05 3.98 -17.85
N THR A 150 2.26 4.58 -17.93
CA THR A 150 3.33 4.03 -18.78
C THR A 150 3.61 2.58 -18.41
N TRP A 151 3.74 2.26 -17.11
CA TRP A 151 3.96 0.88 -16.67
C TRP A 151 2.87 -0.07 -17.15
N PHE A 152 1.60 0.28 -16.92
CA PHE A 152 0.49 -0.56 -17.34
C PHE A 152 0.41 -0.74 -18.86
N GLN A 153 0.69 0.31 -19.64
CA GLN A 153 0.68 0.25 -21.11
C GLN A 153 1.83 -0.59 -21.67
N CYS A 154 3.01 -0.54 -21.05
CA CYS A 154 4.17 -1.32 -21.48
C CYS A 154 4.17 -2.77 -20.98
N LEU A 155 3.21 -3.14 -20.12
CA LEU A 155 2.98 -4.52 -19.69
C LEU A 155 2.13 -5.34 -20.67
N LEU A 156 1.27 -4.66 -21.45
CA LEU A 156 0.33 -5.24 -22.40
C LEU A 156 0.99 -5.48 -23.77
#